data_AF-A0A0S8CCX5-F1
#
_entry.id   AF-A0A0S8CCX5-F1
#
_cell.length_a   1.000
_cell.length_b   1.000
_cell.length_c   1.000
_cell.angle_alpha   90.00
_cell.angle_beta   90.00
_cell.angle_gamma   90.00
#
_symmetry.space_group_name_H-M   'P 1'
#
loop_
_entity.id
_entity.type
_entity.pdbx_description
1 polymer ?
#
loop_
_entity_poly.entity_id
_entity_poly.type
_entity_poly.pdbx_seq_one_letter_code
_entity_poly.pdbx_strand_id
1 'polypeptide(L)'
;MAFDEYQGAMFSTKWRASERKYNVITEEDVKIPLPDGVKLSCDVFRPDSDEKFPAILSVHCYHQTGQTGPIKPTAISTAQWRHPGQERTNASLESGDPIFFARRGYVHVVCNVRGTGISGGQWDFVGPQEVQDVYDSIEWAATQSWCNGDVAMFGVSYFAWIQLFVAALNPPHLKTIFCPWGATDFYRDLFYRGGILAYKWPIGWSQTSLTYANARPANHC
;
A
#
# COMPACT_ATOMS: atom_id res chain seq x y z
N MET A 1 26.20 -6.33 1.83
CA MET A 1 26.07 -7.72 2.34
C MET A 1 26.09 -8.66 1.16
N ALA A 2 26.89 -9.74 1.23
CA ALA A 2 27.09 -10.68 0.13
C ALA A 2 25.92 -11.68 0.03
N PHE A 3 25.63 -12.14 -1.19
CA PHE A 3 24.52 -13.04 -1.53
C PHE A 3 24.49 -14.35 -0.70
N ASP A 4 25.66 -14.78 -0.20
CA ASP A 4 25.81 -16.01 0.57
C ASP A 4 25.24 -15.92 2.00
N GLU A 5 25.23 -14.73 2.63
CA GLU A 5 24.58 -14.54 3.94
C GLU A 5 23.05 -14.68 3.86
N TYR A 6 22.46 -14.36 2.70
CA TYR A 6 21.01 -14.41 2.49
C TYR A 6 20.45 -15.83 2.39
N GLN A 7 21.17 -16.76 1.75
CA GLN A 7 20.71 -18.15 1.63
C GLN A 7 20.64 -18.86 3.00
N GLY A 8 21.59 -18.59 3.89
CA GLY A 8 21.60 -19.13 5.24
C GLY A 8 20.49 -18.57 6.15
N ALA A 9 19.94 -17.40 5.83
CA ALA A 9 18.92 -16.76 6.65
C ALA A 9 17.49 -17.09 6.21
N MET A 10 17.18 -17.03 4.90
CA MET A 10 15.80 -17.02 4.40
C MET A 10 15.11 -18.39 4.37
N PHE A 11 15.87 -19.49 4.21
CA PHE A 11 15.36 -20.86 4.24
C PHE A 11 15.74 -21.64 5.50
N SER A 12 16.25 -20.95 6.53
CA SER A 12 16.59 -21.61 7.80
C SER A 12 15.41 -21.60 8.77
N THR A 13 15.37 -22.62 9.63
CA THR A 13 14.48 -22.64 10.81
C THR A 13 14.93 -21.67 11.91
N LYS A 14 16.05 -20.96 11.72
CA LYS A 14 16.62 -20.01 12.68
C LYS A 14 16.33 -18.56 12.33
N TRP A 15 15.54 -18.30 11.28
CA TRP A 15 15.18 -16.94 10.94
C TRP A 15 14.33 -16.33 12.07
N ARG A 16 14.57 -15.06 12.35
CA ARG A 16 13.72 -14.25 13.24
C ARG A 16 13.60 -12.86 12.66
N ALA A 17 12.43 -12.23 12.87
CA ALA A 17 12.27 -10.82 12.56
C ALA A 17 13.23 -9.98 13.41
N SER A 18 13.51 -8.76 12.96
CA SER A 18 14.26 -7.79 13.76
C SER A 18 13.57 -7.49 15.09
N GLU A 19 14.36 -7.05 16.07
CA GLU A 19 13.89 -6.73 17.41
C GLU A 19 12.93 -5.53 17.41
N ARG A 20 11.94 -5.58 18.30
CA ARG A 20 11.03 -4.46 18.55
C ARG A 20 11.72 -3.50 19.50
N LYS A 21 12.16 -2.35 18.99
CA LYS A 21 12.98 -1.38 19.74
C LYS A 21 12.21 -0.13 20.16
N TYR A 22 11.14 0.21 19.45
CA TYR A 22 10.47 1.50 19.59
C TYR A 22 9.00 1.33 19.99
N ASN A 23 8.48 2.32 20.72
CA ASN A 23 7.04 2.59 20.74
C ASN A 23 6.63 3.23 19.40
N VAL A 24 5.33 3.36 19.15
CA VAL A 24 4.80 3.86 17.87
C VAL A 24 3.94 5.09 18.11
N ILE A 25 4.20 6.13 17.30
CA ILE A 25 3.31 7.26 17.12
C ILE A 25 2.48 6.99 15.86
N THR A 26 1.17 7.16 15.99
CA THR A 26 0.22 7.12 14.87
C THR A 26 -0.31 8.52 14.62
N GLU A 27 -0.17 8.99 13.40
CA GLU A 27 -0.73 10.25 12.92
C GLU A 27 -1.76 9.95 11.84
N GLU A 28 -3.02 10.25 12.12
CA GLU A 28 -4.13 10.03 11.20
C GLU A 28 -4.36 11.27 10.32
N ASP A 29 -4.84 11.03 9.11
CA ASP A 29 -5.19 12.07 8.13
C ASP A 29 -4.08 13.09 7.78
N VAL A 30 -2.84 12.62 7.76
CA VAL A 30 -1.71 13.38 7.22
C VAL A 30 -1.95 13.63 5.73
N LYS A 31 -1.79 14.89 5.32
CA LYS A 31 -1.99 15.30 3.92
C LYS A 31 -0.68 15.34 3.16
N ILE A 32 -0.58 14.54 2.10
CA ILE A 32 0.47 14.71 1.09
C ILE A 32 -0.03 15.71 0.05
N PRO A 33 0.58 16.90 -0.05
CA PRO A 33 0.23 17.87 -1.09
C PRO A 33 0.85 17.46 -2.42
N LEU A 34 0.02 17.43 -3.47
CA LEU A 34 0.46 17.17 -4.84
C LEU A 34 0.62 18.50 -5.60
N PRO A 35 1.43 18.54 -6.68
CA PRO A 35 1.71 19.77 -7.42
C PRO A 35 0.48 20.47 -7.99
N ASP A 36 -0.58 19.73 -8.31
CA ASP A 36 -1.84 20.25 -8.85
C ASP A 36 -2.82 20.75 -7.77
N GLY A 37 -2.39 20.76 -6.51
CA GLY A 37 -3.17 21.22 -5.36
C GLY A 37 -4.07 20.15 -4.74
N VAL A 38 -4.16 18.95 -5.32
CA VAL A 38 -4.81 17.82 -4.65
C VAL A 38 -4.02 17.40 -3.42
N LYS A 39 -4.73 16.91 -2.41
CA LYS A 39 -4.15 16.37 -1.20
C LYS A 39 -4.56 14.91 -1.07
N LEU A 40 -3.58 14.02 -0.95
CA LEU A 40 -3.82 12.62 -0.58
C LEU A 40 -3.93 12.53 0.94
N SER A 41 -4.86 11.71 1.41
CA SER A 41 -5.03 11.38 2.82
C SER A 41 -4.27 10.11 3.15
N CYS A 42 -3.48 10.18 4.21
CA CYS A 42 -2.62 9.10 4.65
C CYS A 42 -2.63 8.98 6.17
N ASP A 43 -2.38 7.77 6.66
CA ASP A 43 -1.99 7.55 8.05
C ASP A 43 -0.48 7.26 8.08
N VAL A 44 0.21 7.84 9.06
CA VAL A 44 1.66 7.66 9.27
C VAL A 44 1.89 6.97 10.60
N PHE A 45 2.59 5.85 10.54
CA PHE A 45 3.01 5.07 11.70
C PHE A 45 4.53 5.13 11.78
N ARG A 46 5.07 5.74 12.83
CA ARG A 46 6.52 5.92 12.96
C ARG A 46 7.02 5.60 14.37
N PRO A 47 8.32 5.28 14.50
CA PRO A 47 8.95 5.17 15.81
C PRO A 47 8.73 6.45 16.64
N ASP A 48 8.49 6.27 17.93
CA ASP A 48 8.55 7.33 18.95
C ASP A 48 10.02 7.67 19.25
N SER A 49 10.67 8.35 18.30
CA SER A 49 12.08 8.73 18.33
C SER A 49 12.32 9.93 17.40
N ASP A 50 13.36 10.71 17.69
CA ASP A 50 13.88 11.80 16.85
C ASP A 50 14.86 11.30 15.76
N GLU A 51 15.19 10.00 15.76
CA GLU A 51 16.00 9.37 14.71
C GLU A 51 15.28 9.38 13.34
N LYS A 52 16.09 9.27 12.27
CA LYS A 52 15.60 9.14 10.90
C LYS A 52 15.59 7.69 10.45
N PHE A 53 14.48 7.27 9.85
CA PHE A 53 14.26 5.88 9.45
C PHE A 53 13.92 5.77 7.95
N PRO A 54 14.16 4.62 7.32
CA PRO A 54 13.59 4.34 6.01
C PRO A 54 12.05 4.35 6.05
N ALA A 55 11.44 4.84 4.99
CA ALA A 55 9.99 4.86 4.82
C ALA A 55 9.50 3.64 4.04
N ILE A 56 8.31 3.16 4.36
CA ILE A 56 7.52 2.21 3.58
C ILE A 56 6.27 2.95 3.15
N LEU A 57 6.09 3.13 1.84
CA LEU A 57 4.89 3.72 1.27
C LEU A 57 3.97 2.63 0.73
N SER A 58 2.72 2.64 1.19
CA SER A 58 1.65 1.74 0.73
C SER A 58 0.49 2.57 0.22
N VAL A 59 0.16 2.47 -1.07
CA VAL A 59 -0.88 3.31 -1.69
C VAL A 59 -2.02 2.45 -2.25
N HIS A 60 -3.27 2.83 -2.00
CA HIS A 60 -4.44 2.02 -2.37
C HIS A 60 -5.71 2.81 -2.69
N CYS A 61 -6.63 2.13 -3.35
CA CYS A 61 -8.00 2.62 -3.62
C CYS A 61 -9.06 2.04 -2.66
N TYR A 62 -8.66 1.45 -1.53
CA TYR A 62 -9.56 0.82 -0.55
C TYR A 62 -9.92 1.71 0.64
N HIS A 63 -10.84 1.24 1.50
CA HIS A 63 -11.20 1.95 2.74
C HIS A 63 -10.02 2.01 3.72
N GLN A 64 -9.61 3.21 4.11
CA GLN A 64 -8.41 3.49 4.92
C GLN A 64 -8.33 2.63 6.19
N THR A 65 -9.37 2.63 7.03
CA THR A 65 -9.33 1.89 8.31
C THR A 65 -9.26 0.37 8.13
N GLY A 66 -9.63 -0.13 6.94
CA GLY A 66 -9.49 -1.53 6.58
C GLY A 66 -8.05 -1.93 6.23
N GLN A 67 -7.19 -0.94 5.99
CA GLN A 67 -5.77 -1.04 5.66
C GLN A 67 -4.86 -0.63 6.83
N THR A 68 -5.38 0.02 7.87
CA THR A 68 -4.56 0.49 9.00
C THR A 68 -5.00 -0.11 10.35
N GLY A 69 -6.04 -0.93 10.34
CA GLY A 69 -6.52 -1.64 11.53
C GLY A 69 -5.51 -2.64 12.10
N PRO A 70 -5.65 -3.00 13.39
CA PRO A 70 -4.75 -3.94 14.03
C PRO A 70 -4.90 -5.36 13.46
N ILE A 71 -3.78 -6.06 13.28
CA ILE A 71 -3.80 -7.51 13.04
C ILE A 71 -4.42 -8.21 14.26
N LYS A 72 -5.37 -9.09 13.99
CA LYS A 72 -6.04 -9.96 14.97
C LYS A 72 -5.37 -11.34 15.01
N PRO A 73 -5.48 -12.09 16.12
CA PRO A 73 -4.97 -13.46 16.21
C PRO A 73 -5.89 -14.46 15.48
N THR A 74 -6.30 -14.14 14.24
CA THR A 74 -7.17 -14.97 13.40
C THR A 74 -6.50 -15.20 12.04
N ALA A 75 -6.81 -16.33 11.41
CA ALA A 75 -6.24 -16.68 10.10
C ALA A 75 -6.64 -15.64 9.03
N ILE A 76 -5.76 -15.42 8.06
CA ILE A 76 -6.10 -14.67 6.84
C ILE A 76 -7.15 -15.49 6.08
N SER A 77 -8.36 -14.96 5.95
CA SER A 77 -9.44 -15.64 5.21
C SER A 77 -10.39 -14.65 4.56
N THR A 78 -10.62 -14.80 3.26
CA THR A 78 -11.63 -14.03 2.51
C THR A 78 -13.07 -14.52 2.79
N ALA A 79 -13.25 -15.49 3.70
CA ALA A 79 -14.55 -16.07 4.05
C ALA A 79 -15.56 -15.07 4.63
N GLN A 80 -15.13 -13.86 5.01
CA GLN A 80 -15.99 -12.74 5.41
C GLN A 80 -17.16 -12.49 4.45
N TRP A 81 -16.98 -12.81 3.16
CA TRP A 81 -17.99 -12.65 2.12
C TRP A 81 -19.09 -13.72 2.12
N ARG A 82 -19.00 -14.77 2.96
CA ARG A 82 -19.92 -15.91 2.90
C ARG A 82 -21.07 -15.83 3.91
N HIS A 83 -20.90 -15.22 5.08
CA HIS A 83 -21.94 -15.22 6.13
C HIS A 83 -21.98 -13.92 6.98
N PRO A 84 -23.16 -13.31 7.20
CA PRO A 84 -23.34 -12.23 8.18
C PRO A 84 -23.00 -12.72 9.59
N GLY A 85 -22.17 -11.96 10.33
CA GLY A 85 -21.80 -12.26 11.72
C GLY A 85 -20.52 -13.07 11.91
N GLN A 86 -19.82 -13.48 10.84
CA GLN A 86 -18.48 -14.06 10.96
C GLN A 86 -17.42 -13.01 11.36
N GLU A 87 -16.46 -13.42 12.18
CA GLU A 87 -15.35 -12.55 12.60
C GLU A 87 -14.60 -12.00 11.39
N ARG A 88 -14.43 -10.67 11.36
CA ARG A 88 -13.57 -10.00 10.37
C ARG A 88 -12.13 -10.45 10.58
N THR A 89 -11.62 -11.23 9.64
CA THR A 89 -10.23 -11.71 9.55
C THR A 89 -9.27 -10.60 9.09
N ASN A 90 -7.97 -10.90 9.07
CA ASN A 90 -6.92 -9.98 8.60
C ASN A 90 -6.86 -9.82 7.06
N ALA A 91 -7.76 -10.45 6.30
CA ALA A 91 -7.64 -10.52 4.84
C ALA A 91 -7.75 -9.17 4.12
N SER A 92 -8.33 -8.15 4.74
CA SER A 92 -8.40 -6.80 4.15
C SER A 92 -7.12 -5.98 4.34
N LEU A 93 -6.21 -6.36 5.25
CA LEU A 93 -4.99 -5.59 5.58
C LEU A 93 -3.89 -5.87 4.56
N GLU A 94 -4.06 -5.35 3.34
CA GLU A 94 -3.16 -5.59 2.22
C GLU A 94 -1.89 -4.72 2.27
N SER A 95 -1.93 -3.62 3.02
CA SER A 95 -0.78 -2.80 3.42
C SER A 95 0.15 -3.52 4.41
N GLY A 96 -0.27 -4.61 5.06
CA GLY A 96 0.45 -5.27 6.15
C GLY A 96 0.16 -4.67 7.53
N ASP A 97 1.00 -4.99 8.52
CA ASP A 97 0.89 -4.44 9.89
C ASP A 97 1.83 -3.23 10.05
N PRO A 98 1.30 -1.99 10.06
CA PRO A 98 2.16 -0.82 10.20
C PRO A 98 2.84 -0.74 11.57
N ILE A 99 2.23 -1.31 12.62
CA ILE A 99 2.84 -1.39 13.96
C ILE A 99 4.01 -2.38 13.96
N PHE A 100 3.94 -3.45 13.17
CA PHE A 100 5.05 -4.39 13.02
C PHE A 100 6.31 -3.69 12.49
N PHE A 101 6.16 -2.85 11.46
CA PHE A 101 7.26 -2.11 10.84
C PHE A 101 7.74 -0.96 11.73
N ALA A 102 6.81 -0.15 12.27
CA ALA A 102 7.13 1.01 13.10
C ALA A 102 7.94 0.64 14.35
N ARG A 103 7.58 -0.44 15.05
CA ARG A 103 8.34 -0.90 16.23
C ARG A 103 9.77 -1.36 15.91
N ARG A 104 10.11 -1.53 14.63
CA ARG A 104 11.39 -2.07 14.13
C ARG A 104 12.24 -1.04 13.39
N GLY A 105 11.89 0.25 13.48
CA GLY A 105 12.68 1.33 12.89
C GLY A 105 12.39 1.56 11.41
N TYR A 106 11.12 1.49 11.02
CA TYR A 106 10.63 1.93 9.72
C TYR A 106 9.49 2.90 9.93
N VAL A 107 9.35 3.92 9.10
CA VAL A 107 8.09 4.67 9.02
C VAL A 107 7.18 4.01 8.00
N HIS A 108 5.92 3.77 8.32
CA HIS A 108 4.95 3.23 7.37
C HIS A 108 3.87 4.27 7.08
N VAL A 109 3.82 4.70 5.83
CA VAL A 109 2.84 5.65 5.31
C VAL A 109 1.82 4.87 4.48
N VAL A 110 0.55 4.88 4.89
CA VAL A 110 -0.54 4.19 4.20
C VAL A 110 -1.51 5.23 3.64
N CYS A 111 -1.58 5.33 2.32
CA CYS A 111 -2.26 6.43 1.62
C CYS A 111 -3.41 5.95 0.73
N ASN A 112 -4.51 6.69 0.76
CA ASN A 112 -5.53 6.62 -0.28
C ASN A 112 -5.03 7.32 -1.55
N VAL A 113 -5.14 6.65 -2.69
CA VAL A 113 -4.91 7.26 -4.01
C VAL A 113 -5.90 8.40 -4.26
N ARG A 114 -5.56 9.26 -5.23
CA ARG A 114 -6.42 10.32 -5.72
C ARG A 114 -7.85 9.82 -5.98
N GLY A 115 -8.83 10.62 -5.57
CA GLY A 115 -10.24 10.36 -5.80
C GLY A 115 -10.86 9.29 -4.89
N THR A 116 -10.10 8.71 -3.97
CA THR A 116 -10.59 7.67 -3.04
C THR A 116 -10.55 8.13 -1.58
N GLY A 117 -11.41 7.56 -0.75
CA GLY A 117 -11.60 7.96 0.64
C GLY A 117 -11.92 9.45 0.77
N ILE A 118 -11.04 10.16 1.47
CA ILE A 118 -11.07 11.62 1.59
C ILE A 118 -9.94 12.31 0.83
N SER A 119 -9.13 11.58 0.04
CA SER A 119 -8.16 12.15 -0.90
C SER A 119 -8.88 12.91 -2.00
N GLY A 120 -8.41 14.11 -2.36
CA GLY A 120 -9.04 14.94 -3.40
C GLY A 120 -8.94 14.35 -4.81
N GLY A 121 -9.53 15.04 -5.80
CA GLY A 121 -9.42 14.67 -7.22
C GLY A 121 -10.39 13.58 -7.68
N GLN A 122 -10.03 12.92 -8.79
CA GLN A 122 -10.78 11.83 -9.43
C GLN A 122 -9.85 10.63 -9.62
N TRP A 123 -10.41 9.44 -9.47
CA TRP A 123 -9.70 8.16 -9.52
C TRP A 123 -9.68 7.60 -10.94
N ASP A 124 -8.53 7.14 -11.43
CA ASP A 124 -8.33 6.73 -12.83
C ASP A 124 -7.81 5.28 -13.01
N PHE A 125 -7.99 4.41 -12.02
CA PHE A 125 -7.60 2.98 -12.02
C PHE A 125 -6.15 2.75 -12.49
N VAL A 126 -5.19 3.12 -11.64
CA VAL A 126 -3.74 3.00 -11.94
C VAL A 126 -3.38 3.71 -13.25
N GLY A 127 -4.03 4.84 -13.52
CA GLY A 127 -3.76 5.65 -14.69
C GLY A 127 -2.50 6.50 -14.52
N PRO A 128 -2.07 7.20 -15.58
CA PRO A 128 -0.83 7.97 -15.57
C PRO A 128 -0.77 9.03 -14.46
N GLN A 129 -1.90 9.66 -14.13
CA GLN A 129 -1.93 10.68 -13.07
C GLN A 129 -1.73 10.04 -11.70
N GLU A 130 -2.41 8.92 -11.42
CA GLU A 130 -2.24 8.22 -10.16
C GLU A 130 -0.80 7.71 -9.99
N VAL A 131 -0.17 7.19 -11.05
CA VAL A 131 1.24 6.78 -11.03
C VAL A 131 2.17 7.97 -10.73
N GLN A 132 1.91 9.14 -11.33
CA GLN A 132 2.66 10.36 -11.04
C GLN A 132 2.44 10.84 -9.60
N ASP A 133 1.21 10.76 -9.07
CA ASP A 133 0.93 11.12 -7.68
C ASP A 133 1.70 10.23 -6.69
N VAL A 134 1.88 8.95 -7.01
CA VAL A 134 2.71 8.04 -6.20
C VAL A 134 4.19 8.40 -6.31
N TYR A 135 4.68 8.79 -7.48
CA TYR A 135 6.04 9.33 -7.62
C TYR A 135 6.23 10.54 -6.69
N ASP A 136 5.31 11.50 -6.73
CA ASP A 136 5.39 12.71 -5.91
C ASP A 136 5.28 12.38 -4.41
N SER A 137 4.49 11.35 -4.06
CA SER A 137 4.37 10.86 -2.69
C SER A 137 5.66 10.20 -2.17
N ILE A 138 6.41 9.49 -3.02
CA ILE A 138 7.73 8.94 -2.68
C ILE A 138 8.70 10.07 -2.37
N GLU A 139 8.76 11.08 -3.24
CA GLU A 139 9.66 12.22 -3.08
C GLU A 139 9.27 13.10 -1.87
N TRP A 140 7.96 13.25 -1.61
CA TRP A 140 7.48 13.88 -0.39
C TRP A 140 7.91 13.11 0.86
N ALA A 141 7.72 11.79 0.89
CA ALA A 141 8.09 10.95 2.04
C ALA A 141 9.59 11.02 2.33
N ALA A 142 10.43 11.03 1.29
CA ALA A 142 11.89 11.11 1.39
C ALA A 142 12.39 12.40 2.07
N THR A 143 11.62 13.48 2.00
CA THR A 143 12.01 14.80 2.55
C THR A 143 11.48 15.07 3.95
N GLN A 144 10.67 14.18 4.52
CA GLN A 144 10.12 14.37 5.86
C GLN A 144 11.20 14.27 6.95
N SER A 145 10.98 14.95 8.08
CA SER A 145 11.95 15.02 9.18
C SER A 145 12.27 13.66 9.79
N TRP A 146 11.33 12.72 9.74
CA TRP A 146 11.47 11.34 10.22
C TRP A 146 12.11 10.39 9.20
N CYS A 147 12.28 10.81 7.94
CA CYS A 147 12.79 9.95 6.87
C CYS A 147 14.31 10.14 6.69
N ASN A 148 15.03 9.05 6.43
CA ASN A 148 16.46 9.08 6.11
C ASN A 148 16.74 9.28 4.60
N GLY A 149 15.70 9.47 3.79
CA GLY A 149 15.77 9.61 2.33
C GLY A 149 15.56 8.31 1.56
N ASP A 150 15.55 7.15 2.22
CA ASP A 150 15.25 5.88 1.57
C ASP A 150 13.77 5.54 1.69
N VAL A 151 13.12 5.31 0.55
CA VAL A 151 11.73 4.90 0.49
C VAL A 151 11.65 3.51 -0.15
N ALA A 152 10.96 2.61 0.51
CA ALA A 152 10.50 1.35 -0.05
C ALA A 152 8.99 1.42 -0.28
N MET A 153 8.48 0.57 -1.16
CA MET A 153 7.04 0.34 -1.28
C MET A 153 6.68 -1.09 -0.93
N PHE A 154 5.53 -1.25 -0.31
CA PHE A 154 4.97 -2.54 0.07
C PHE A 154 3.45 -2.53 -0.03
N GLY A 155 2.90 -3.69 -0.37
CA GLY A 155 1.48 -3.97 -0.27
C GLY A 155 1.06 -4.99 -1.32
N VAL A 156 -0.09 -5.60 -1.09
CA VAL A 156 -0.63 -6.71 -1.89
C VAL A 156 -1.62 -6.18 -2.95
N SER A 157 -1.83 -6.91 -4.05
CA SER A 157 -2.92 -6.64 -5.01
C SER A 157 -2.78 -5.25 -5.67
N TYR A 158 -3.75 -4.34 -5.54
CA TYR A 158 -3.70 -3.00 -6.14
C TYR A 158 -2.45 -2.22 -5.73
N PHE A 159 -2.02 -2.37 -4.47
CA PHE A 159 -0.77 -1.79 -3.98
C PHE A 159 0.43 -2.31 -4.77
N ALA A 160 0.43 -3.60 -5.11
CA ALA A 160 1.49 -4.23 -5.90
C ALA A 160 1.45 -3.81 -7.37
N TRP A 161 0.27 -3.53 -7.93
CA TRP A 161 0.14 -3.03 -9.30
C TRP A 161 0.81 -1.67 -9.43
N ILE A 162 0.38 -0.69 -8.64
CA ILE A 162 0.89 0.68 -8.79
C ILE A 162 2.40 0.80 -8.53
N GLN A 163 2.95 -0.04 -7.65
CA GLN A 163 4.39 -0.16 -7.42
C GLN A 163 5.20 -0.45 -8.70
N LEU A 164 4.71 -1.37 -9.54
CA LEU A 164 5.38 -1.75 -10.78
C LEU A 164 5.38 -0.59 -11.79
N PHE A 165 4.28 0.15 -11.87
CA PHE A 165 4.15 1.30 -12.77
C PHE A 165 4.99 2.50 -12.31
N VAL A 166 4.97 2.84 -11.02
CA VAL A 166 5.76 3.98 -10.52
C VAL A 166 7.26 3.68 -10.54
N ALA A 167 7.67 2.42 -10.31
CA ALA A 167 9.07 2.04 -10.42
C ALA A 167 9.64 2.26 -11.84
N ALA A 168 8.81 2.17 -12.88
CA ALA A 168 9.23 2.46 -14.26
C ALA A 168 9.59 3.94 -14.48
N LEU A 169 9.12 4.86 -13.61
CA LEU A 169 9.50 6.27 -13.63
C LEU A 169 10.86 6.54 -12.95
N ASN A 170 11.47 5.52 -12.32
CA ASN A 170 12.73 5.59 -11.60
C ASN A 170 12.80 6.73 -10.56
N PRO A 171 11.91 6.79 -9.55
CA PRO A 171 12.00 7.78 -8.48
C PRO A 171 13.35 7.65 -7.75
N PRO A 172 14.12 8.75 -7.59
CA PRO A 172 15.49 8.67 -7.06
C PRO A 172 15.56 8.15 -5.61
N HIS A 173 14.52 8.37 -4.81
CA HIS A 173 14.45 7.91 -3.43
C HIS A 173 13.84 6.52 -3.27
N LEU A 174 13.26 5.93 -4.34
CA LEU A 174 12.73 4.57 -4.30
C LEU A 174 13.86 3.53 -4.35
N LYS A 175 14.10 2.85 -3.23
CA LYS A 175 15.17 1.85 -3.09
C LYS A 175 14.69 0.42 -3.28
N THR A 176 13.42 0.14 -3.03
CA THR A 176 12.88 -1.22 -3.07
C THR A 176 11.38 -1.21 -3.32
N ILE A 177 10.90 -2.14 -4.13
CA ILE A 177 9.48 -2.49 -4.22
C ILE A 177 9.30 -3.96 -3.80
N PHE A 178 8.19 -4.27 -3.17
CA PHE A 178 7.79 -5.65 -2.90
C PHE A 178 6.34 -5.83 -3.32
N CYS A 179 6.14 -6.52 -4.45
CA CYS A 179 4.89 -6.55 -5.22
C CYS A 179 4.22 -7.94 -5.21
N PRO A 180 3.77 -8.46 -4.06
CA PRO A 180 3.03 -9.72 -4.01
C PRO A 180 1.68 -9.59 -4.73
N TRP A 181 1.39 -10.55 -5.61
CA TRP A 181 0.18 -10.58 -6.45
C TRP A 181 0.03 -9.35 -7.37
N GLY A 182 1.16 -8.85 -7.86
CA GLY A 182 1.23 -7.80 -8.88
C GLY A 182 0.75 -8.24 -10.27
N ALA A 183 0.54 -7.26 -11.15
CA ALA A 183 0.16 -7.42 -12.56
C ALA A 183 0.83 -6.29 -13.35
N THR A 184 1.27 -6.58 -14.58
CA THR A 184 1.92 -5.59 -15.46
C THR A 184 1.14 -5.33 -16.74
N ASP A 185 0.22 -6.23 -17.10
CA ASP A 185 -0.65 -6.10 -18.26
C ASP A 185 -2.09 -6.40 -17.84
N PHE A 186 -2.88 -5.36 -17.57
CA PHE A 186 -4.27 -5.56 -17.13
C PHE A 186 -5.15 -6.25 -18.17
N TYR A 187 -4.81 -6.18 -19.47
CA TYR A 187 -5.54 -6.96 -20.47
C TYR A 187 -5.33 -8.45 -20.22
N ARG A 188 -4.09 -8.92 -20.11
CA ARG A 188 -3.78 -10.36 -19.99
C ARG A 188 -3.93 -10.92 -18.57
N ASP A 189 -3.60 -10.10 -17.58
CA ASP A 189 -3.46 -10.56 -16.19
C ASP A 189 -4.76 -10.40 -15.40
N LEU A 190 -5.64 -9.48 -15.81
CA LEU A 190 -6.82 -9.10 -15.04
C LEU A 190 -8.13 -9.28 -15.81
N PHE A 191 -8.28 -8.58 -16.94
CA PHE A 191 -9.57 -8.46 -17.62
C PHE A 191 -9.84 -9.56 -18.64
N TYR A 192 -8.83 -10.09 -19.32
CA TYR A 192 -8.98 -11.09 -20.36
C TYR A 192 -8.05 -12.28 -20.15
N ARG A 193 -8.63 -13.48 -20.12
CA ARG A 193 -7.86 -14.73 -20.10
C ARG A 193 -7.91 -15.34 -21.50
N GLY A 194 -6.80 -15.18 -22.24
CA GLY A 194 -6.74 -15.63 -23.65
C GLY A 194 -7.75 -14.95 -24.56
N GLY A 195 -8.07 -13.67 -24.32
CA GLY A 195 -9.06 -12.90 -25.07
C GLY A 195 -10.50 -13.04 -24.60
N ILE A 196 -10.78 -13.88 -23.59
CA ILE A 196 -12.12 -14.03 -23.00
C ILE A 196 -12.25 -13.11 -21.80
N LEU A 197 -13.28 -12.24 -21.81
CA LEU A 197 -13.53 -11.27 -20.74
C LEU A 197 -13.89 -11.96 -19.41
N ALA A 198 -13.05 -11.77 -18.40
CA ALA A 198 -13.23 -12.23 -17.02
C ALA A 198 -14.10 -11.25 -16.20
N TYR A 199 -15.29 -10.92 -16.70
CA TYR A 199 -16.12 -9.80 -16.21
C TYR A 199 -16.60 -9.91 -14.75
N LYS A 200 -16.69 -11.12 -14.19
CA LYS A 200 -17.29 -11.34 -12.86
C LYS A 200 -16.52 -10.66 -11.74
N TRP A 201 -15.19 -10.77 -11.74
CA TRP A 201 -14.36 -10.19 -10.69
C TRP A 201 -14.36 -8.65 -10.72
N PRO A 202 -14.14 -7.97 -11.87
CA PRO A 202 -14.17 -6.51 -11.93
C PRO A 202 -15.50 -5.90 -11.47
N ILE A 203 -16.64 -6.53 -11.82
CA ILE A 203 -17.96 -6.08 -11.36
C ILE A 203 -18.10 -6.25 -9.84
N GLY A 204 -17.71 -7.42 -9.32
CA GLY A 204 -17.78 -7.66 -7.87
C GLY A 204 -16.87 -6.70 -7.10
N TRP A 205 -15.66 -6.46 -7.60
CA TRP A 205 -14.69 -5.56 -6.99
C TRP A 205 -15.16 -4.10 -6.98
N SER A 206 -15.77 -3.62 -8.07
CA SER A 206 -16.27 -2.24 -8.14
C SER A 206 -17.47 -2.00 -7.20
N GLN A 207 -18.38 -2.97 -7.12
CA GLN A 207 -19.56 -2.90 -6.23
C GLN A 207 -19.20 -3.01 -4.75
N THR A 208 -17.97 -3.42 -4.43
CA THR A 208 -17.54 -3.68 -3.06
C THR A 208 -16.40 -2.75 -2.67
N SER A 209 -15.16 -3.11 -3.00
CA SER A 209 -13.94 -2.41 -2.59
C SER A 209 -13.99 -0.92 -2.91
N LEU A 210 -14.39 -0.54 -4.14
CA LEU A 210 -14.44 0.85 -4.56
C LEU A 210 -15.61 1.63 -3.95
N THR A 211 -16.75 0.96 -3.77
CA THR A 211 -17.93 1.57 -3.13
C THR A 211 -17.64 1.89 -1.67
N TYR A 212 -17.07 0.94 -0.93
CA TYR A 212 -16.66 1.17 0.46
C TYR A 212 -15.53 2.20 0.60
N ALA A 213 -14.70 2.34 -0.42
CA ALA A 213 -13.65 3.35 -0.45
C ALA A 213 -14.13 4.73 -0.90
N ASN A 214 -15.42 4.94 -1.18
CA ASN A 214 -15.94 6.21 -1.71
C ASN A 214 -15.14 6.70 -2.94
N ALA A 215 -14.80 5.78 -3.85
CA ALA A 215 -14.05 6.10 -5.05
C ALA A 215 -14.88 6.99 -5.99
N ARG A 216 -14.26 8.06 -6.49
CA ARG A 216 -14.84 9.01 -7.44
C ARG A 216 -14.18 8.83 -8.80
N PRO A 217 -14.67 7.90 -9.63
CA PRO A 217 -14.02 7.58 -10.90
C PRO A 217 -14.06 8.79 -11.84
N ALA A 218 -12.96 9.02 -12.55
CA ALA A 218 -12.95 9.95 -13.67
C ALA A 218 -13.94 9.45 -14.74
N ASN A 219 -14.91 10.30 -15.10
CA ASN A 219 -15.83 10.01 -16.19
C ASN A 219 -15.07 10.18 -17.51
N HIS A 220 -14.46 9.11 -18.00
CA HIS A 220 -14.02 9.04 -19.39
C HIS A 220 -15.22 8.60 -20.25
N CYS A 221 -16.08 9.57 -20.56
CA CYS A 221 -17.04 9.47 -21.65
C CYS A 221 -16.38 9.87 -22.97
#